data_AF-A0A537KMI8-F1
#
_entry.id   AF-A0A537KMI8-F1
#
_cell.length_a   1.000
_cell.length_b   1.000
_cell.length_c   1.000
_cell.angle_alpha   90.00
_cell.angle_beta   90.00
_cell.angle_gamma   90.00
#
_symmetry.space_group_name_H-M   'P 1'
#
loop_
_entity.id
_entity.type
_entity.pdbx_description
1 polymer ?
#
loop_
_entity_poly.entity_id
_entity_poly.type
_entity_poly.pdbx_seq_one_letter_code
_entity_poly.pdbx_strand_id
1 'polypeptide(L)'
;MQDPKEILRKSKKILLVDWPHPGTPRALLRGGFIVFCYSPNGYTKPELVDEYPQDANQKNIFPPKNKDDGYLVFRPLKSAPDSIDIVNVYRPEEEHEKIINNQVLPLKAKYFWLQPPIRSSNTKSLADRHGLIFIEGVDIAEIATGLSL
;
A
#
# COMPACT_ATOMS: atom_id res chain seq x y z
N MET A 1 -19.10 -10.37 -4.26
CA MET A 1 -17.79 -9.84 -3.79
C MET A 1 -16.78 -10.13 -4.89
N GLN A 2 -16.00 -9.15 -5.32
CA GLN A 2 -14.96 -9.37 -6.33
C GLN A 2 -13.79 -10.15 -5.69
N ASP A 3 -13.17 -11.04 -6.45
CA ASP A 3 -11.99 -11.81 -6.00
C ASP A 3 -10.80 -10.84 -5.76
N PRO A 4 -10.22 -10.81 -4.55
CA PRO A 4 -9.05 -9.99 -4.24
C PRO A 4 -7.87 -10.18 -5.22
N LYS A 5 -7.66 -11.40 -5.76
CA LYS A 5 -6.62 -11.66 -6.78
C LYS A 5 -6.89 -10.92 -8.08
N GLU A 6 -8.13 -10.95 -8.55
CA GLU A 6 -8.55 -10.25 -9.77
C GLU A 6 -8.49 -8.72 -9.62
N ILE A 7 -8.82 -8.21 -8.43
CA ILE A 7 -8.66 -6.78 -8.11
C ILE A 7 -7.19 -6.39 -8.22
N LEU A 8 -6.31 -7.18 -7.61
CA LEU A 8 -4.88 -6.88 -7.59
C LEU A 8 -4.28 -6.94 -9.00
N ARG A 9 -4.66 -7.93 -9.83
CA ARG A 9 -4.25 -8.03 -11.26
C ARG A 9 -4.68 -6.83 -12.12
N LYS A 10 -5.81 -6.21 -11.80
CA LYS A 10 -6.34 -5.03 -12.53
C LYS A 10 -5.82 -3.70 -11.99
N SER A 11 -5.06 -3.73 -10.91
CA SER A 11 -4.52 -2.56 -10.24
C SER A 11 -3.03 -2.42 -10.53
N LYS A 12 -2.51 -1.20 -10.45
CA LYS A 12 -1.09 -0.91 -10.68
C LYS A 12 -0.48 -0.07 -9.58
N LYS A 13 -1.21 0.91 -9.04
CA LYS A 13 -0.74 1.84 -8.01
C LYS A 13 -1.38 1.53 -6.66
N ILE A 14 -0.55 1.24 -5.66
CA ILE A 14 -1.02 0.89 -4.31
C ILE A 14 -0.47 1.89 -3.32
N LEU A 15 -1.34 2.45 -2.47
CA LEU A 15 -0.95 3.24 -1.32
C LEU A 15 -1.03 2.38 -0.05
N LEU A 16 0.08 2.26 0.68
CA LEU A 16 0.12 1.69 2.02
C LEU A 16 -0.02 2.81 3.07
N VAL A 17 -0.97 2.66 3.99
CA VAL A 17 -1.16 3.58 5.12
C VAL A 17 -0.68 2.90 6.40
N ASP A 18 0.41 3.44 6.98
CA ASP A 18 0.99 3.03 8.27
C ASP A 18 1.31 1.53 8.42
N TRP A 19 1.86 0.94 7.35
CA TRP A 19 2.30 -0.46 7.35
C TRP A 19 3.44 -0.71 8.36
N PRO A 20 3.52 -1.91 8.99
CA PRO A 20 4.38 -2.14 10.15
C PRO A 20 5.83 -2.48 9.82
N HIS A 21 6.12 -2.96 8.61
CA HIS A 21 7.45 -3.49 8.27
C HIS A 21 7.79 -3.39 6.77
N PRO A 22 9.07 -3.36 6.39
CA PRO A 22 9.49 -3.24 4.99
C PRO A 22 9.12 -4.44 4.09
N GLY A 23 8.64 -5.55 4.67
CA GLY A 23 8.22 -6.74 3.91
C GLY A 23 7.10 -6.49 2.91
N THR A 24 6.05 -5.75 3.32
CA THR A 24 4.88 -5.44 2.47
C THR A 24 5.26 -4.66 1.22
N PRO A 25 5.87 -3.46 1.32
CA PRO A 25 6.23 -2.70 0.11
C PRO A 25 7.20 -3.47 -0.78
N ARG A 26 8.13 -4.26 -0.23
CA ARG A 26 9.03 -5.11 -1.02
C ARG A 26 8.29 -6.20 -1.80
N ALA A 27 7.34 -6.89 -1.19
CA ALA A 27 6.53 -7.91 -1.86
C ALA A 27 5.71 -7.30 -3.01
N LEU A 28 5.11 -6.13 -2.78
CA LEU A 28 4.36 -5.42 -3.81
C LEU A 28 5.26 -4.92 -4.96
N LEU A 29 6.43 -4.36 -4.66
CA LEU A 29 7.38 -3.95 -5.71
C LEU A 29 7.84 -5.13 -6.57
N ARG A 30 8.07 -6.30 -5.97
CA ARG A 30 8.38 -7.53 -6.74
C ARG A 30 7.24 -8.02 -7.61
N GLY A 31 6.00 -7.84 -7.14
CA GLY A 31 4.81 -8.09 -7.94
C GLY A 31 4.61 -7.07 -9.06
N GLY A 32 5.56 -6.15 -9.31
CA GLY A 32 5.47 -5.17 -10.41
C GLY A 32 4.54 -3.99 -10.12
N PHE A 33 4.08 -3.82 -8.88
CA PHE A 33 3.24 -2.69 -8.50
C PHE A 33 4.06 -1.41 -8.33
N ILE A 34 3.44 -0.27 -8.65
CA ILE A 34 3.94 1.03 -8.23
C ILE A 34 3.41 1.27 -6.81
N VAL A 35 4.31 1.27 -5.85
CA VAL A 35 3.96 1.41 -4.43
C VAL A 35 4.18 2.86 -3.99
N PHE A 36 3.22 3.38 -3.25
CA PHE A 36 3.28 4.60 -2.49
C PHE A 36 3.00 4.28 -1.03
N CYS A 37 3.48 5.15 -0.16
CA CYS A 37 3.48 4.95 1.26
C CYS A 37 3.10 6.26 1.94
N TYR A 38 2.12 6.23 2.83
CA TYR A 38 1.74 7.37 3.66
C TYR A 38 1.89 6.99 5.13
N SER A 39 2.69 7.78 5.85
CA SER A 39 2.88 7.69 7.29
C SER A 39 2.95 9.11 7.87
N PRO A 40 3.10 9.31 9.20
CA PRO A 40 2.99 10.64 9.80
C PRO A 40 3.90 11.73 9.19
N ASN A 41 4.99 11.33 8.52
CA ASN A 41 5.94 12.25 7.88
C ASN A 41 5.64 12.54 6.39
N GLY A 42 4.47 12.12 5.89
CA GLY A 42 4.02 12.39 4.53
C GLY A 42 4.21 11.21 3.57
N TYR A 43 4.13 11.51 2.28
CA TYR A 43 4.21 10.50 1.24
C TYR A 43 5.65 10.12 0.90
N THR A 44 5.85 8.83 0.69
CA THR A 44 7.10 8.28 0.14
C THR A 44 6.78 7.34 -1.02
N LYS A 45 7.74 7.20 -1.93
CA LYS A 45 7.73 6.21 -2.99
C LYS A 45 8.88 5.23 -2.73
N PRO A 46 8.60 4.01 -2.24
CA PRO A 46 9.62 2.99 -2.08
C PRO A 46 10.09 2.46 -3.45
N GLU A 47 11.38 2.18 -3.55
CA GLU A 47 12.02 1.61 -4.74
C GLU A 47 12.99 0.50 -4.32
N LEU A 48 13.19 -0.49 -5.19
CA LEU A 48 14.26 -1.48 -5.05
C LEU A 48 15.44 -1.05 -5.92
N VAL A 49 16.64 -0.99 -5.33
CA VAL A 49 17.89 -0.65 -6.02
C VAL A 49 18.96 -1.67 -5.68
N ASP A 50 19.81 -2.02 -6.65
CA ASP A 50 20.81 -3.10 -6.48
C ASP A 50 21.98 -2.67 -5.58
N GLU A 51 22.35 -1.40 -5.65
CA GLU A 51 23.47 -0.83 -4.89
C GLU A 51 22.98 0.03 -3.71
N TYR A 52 23.85 0.23 -2.72
CA TYR A 52 23.52 1.09 -1.60
C TYR A 52 23.30 2.54 -2.07
N PRO A 53 22.13 3.14 -1.83
CA PRO A 53 21.82 4.49 -2.32
C PRO A 53 22.55 5.55 -1.49
N GLN A 54 23.51 6.23 -2.11
CA GLN A 54 24.28 7.31 -1.46
C GLN A 54 23.46 8.62 -1.32
N ASP A 55 22.38 8.75 -2.08
CA ASP A 55 21.53 9.94 -2.16
C ASP A 55 20.33 9.91 -1.20
N ALA A 56 20.19 8.86 -0.38
CA ALA A 56 19.08 8.67 0.53
C ALA A 56 19.52 8.75 2.01
N ASN A 57 18.59 9.18 2.87
CA ASN A 57 18.81 9.13 4.32
C ASN A 57 18.91 7.67 4.78
N GLN A 58 19.95 7.33 5.54
CA GLN A 58 20.18 5.98 6.05
C GLN A 58 18.98 5.35 6.76
N LYS A 59 18.16 6.15 7.45
CA LYS A 59 16.95 5.68 8.13
C LYS A 59 15.85 5.19 7.19
N ASN A 60 15.93 5.55 5.91
CA ASN A 60 14.98 5.17 4.86
C ASN A 60 15.50 4.03 3.98
N ILE A 61 16.69 3.49 4.29
CA ILE A 61 17.33 2.42 3.53
C ILE A 61 17.20 1.12 4.34
N PHE A 62 16.62 0.09 3.71
CA PHE A 62 16.49 -1.23 4.30
C PHE A 62 17.31 -2.22 3.48
N PRO A 63 18.21 -2.99 4.12
CA PRO A 63 19.11 -3.89 3.41
C PRO A 63 18.35 -5.02 2.68
N PRO A 64 18.97 -5.63 1.68
CA PRO A 64 18.44 -6.84 1.05
C PRO A 64 18.31 -7.99 2.06
N LYS A 65 17.30 -8.86 1.91
CA LYS A 65 17.11 -10.03 2.80
C LYS A 65 17.91 -11.25 2.32
N ASN A 66 18.26 -11.27 1.05
CA ASN A 66 19.07 -12.31 0.41
C ASN A 66 19.87 -11.68 -0.75
N LYS A 67 20.71 -12.46 -1.41
CA LYS A 67 21.59 -12.00 -2.50
C LYS A 67 20.85 -11.52 -3.77
N ASP A 68 19.62 -11.96 -3.96
CA ASP A 68 18.80 -11.65 -5.13
C ASP A 68 17.84 -10.47 -4.86
N ASP A 69 17.91 -9.89 -3.66
CA ASP A 69 17.16 -8.72 -3.24
C ASP A 69 18.00 -7.44 -3.46
N GLY A 70 17.35 -6.37 -3.92
CA GLY A 70 17.89 -5.01 -3.81
C GLY A 70 17.63 -4.37 -2.44
N TYR A 71 18.34 -3.27 -2.17
CA TYR A 71 18.02 -2.33 -1.10
C TYR A 71 16.63 -1.73 -1.33
N LEU A 72 15.81 -1.71 -0.29
CA LEU A 72 14.52 -1.00 -0.32
C LEU A 72 14.72 0.41 0.21
N VAL A 73 14.34 1.41 -0.58
CA VAL A 73 14.64 2.81 -0.31
C VAL A 73 13.37 3.63 -0.37
N PHE A 74 13.03 4.32 0.72
CA PHE A 74 11.85 5.20 0.76
C PHE A 74 12.24 6.62 0.37
N ARG A 75 11.81 7.06 -0.82
CA ARG A 75 12.07 8.42 -1.32
C ARG A 75 10.90 9.35 -0.98
N PRO A 76 11.10 10.43 -0.21
CA PRO A 76 10.05 11.39 0.09
C PRO A 76 9.49 12.05 -1.18
N LEU A 77 8.17 12.25 -1.20
CA LEU A 77 7.50 13.00 -2.25
C LEU A 77 7.17 14.41 -1.77
N LYS A 78 7.29 15.40 -2.66
CA LYS A 78 6.95 16.81 -2.36
C LYS A 78 5.43 17.03 -2.29
N SER A 79 4.65 16.14 -2.89
CA SER A 79 3.20 16.20 -2.97
C SER A 79 2.62 14.78 -2.96
N ALA A 80 1.31 14.70 -2.75
CA ALA A 80 0.57 13.45 -2.90
C ALA A 80 0.66 12.90 -4.35
N PRO A 81 0.53 11.58 -4.55
CA PRO A 81 0.46 11.00 -5.89
C PRO A 81 -0.81 11.45 -6.63
N ASP A 82 -0.76 11.55 -7.97
CA ASP A 82 -1.90 12.01 -8.77
C ASP A 82 -3.12 11.07 -8.73
N SER A 83 -2.85 9.77 -8.60
CA SER A 83 -3.87 8.73 -8.54
C SER A 83 -3.35 7.47 -7.85
N ILE A 84 -4.25 6.76 -7.18
CA ILE A 84 -4.03 5.44 -6.57
C ILE A 84 -5.17 4.53 -6.98
N ASP A 85 -4.91 3.23 -7.18
CA ASP A 85 -5.97 2.25 -7.44
C ASP A 85 -6.50 1.67 -6.13
N ILE A 86 -5.57 1.23 -5.26
CA ILE A 86 -5.85 0.58 -3.98
C ILE A 86 -5.24 1.39 -2.82
N VAL A 87 -6.04 1.70 -1.80
CA VAL A 87 -5.52 2.15 -0.50
C VAL A 87 -5.62 0.99 0.49
N ASN A 88 -4.47 0.50 0.96
CA ASN A 88 -4.35 -0.57 1.94
C ASN A 88 -3.99 0.00 3.32
N VAL A 89 -4.75 -0.38 4.35
CA VAL A 89 -4.78 0.28 5.64
C VAL A 89 -4.46 -0.69 6.78
N TYR A 90 -3.53 -0.27 7.64
CA TYR A 90 -3.11 -0.98 8.86
C TYR A 90 -3.58 -0.28 10.15
N ARG A 91 -4.30 0.83 10.03
CA ARG A 91 -4.82 1.62 11.16
C ARG A 91 -6.13 1.04 11.70
N PRO A 92 -6.47 1.29 12.97
CA PRO A 92 -7.71 0.81 13.55
C PRO A 92 -8.94 1.57 13.02
N GLU A 93 -10.13 1.03 13.30
CA GLU A 93 -11.41 1.46 12.73
C GLU A 93 -11.72 2.94 12.93
N GLU A 94 -11.32 3.50 14.06
CA GLU A 94 -11.61 4.89 14.44
C GLU A 94 -10.96 5.90 13.47
N GLU A 95 -9.96 5.47 12.69
CA GLU A 95 -9.25 6.31 11.73
C GLU A 95 -9.74 6.15 10.29
N HIS A 96 -10.53 5.11 10.00
CA HIS A 96 -10.89 4.75 8.62
C HIS A 96 -11.65 5.85 7.90
N GLU A 97 -12.55 6.56 8.56
CA GLU A 97 -13.28 7.69 7.96
C GLU A 97 -12.34 8.82 7.55
N LYS A 98 -11.40 9.17 8.42
CA LYS A 98 -10.37 10.16 8.11
C LYS A 98 -9.49 9.72 6.95
N ILE A 99 -9.11 8.45 6.90
CA ILE A 99 -8.31 7.90 5.80
C ILE A 99 -9.09 7.91 4.48
N ILE A 100 -10.36 7.54 4.49
CA ILE A 100 -11.22 7.61 3.30
C ILE A 100 -11.27 9.04 2.77
N ASN A 101 -11.56 10.01 3.65
CA ASN A 101 -11.71 11.41 3.25
C ASN A 101 -10.40 12.06 2.80
N ASN A 102 -9.27 11.71 3.42
CA ASN A 102 -8.00 12.39 3.16
C ASN A 102 -7.10 11.68 2.14
N GLN A 103 -7.28 10.38 1.95
CA GLN A 103 -6.43 9.55 1.09
C GLN A 103 -7.24 8.94 -0.05
N VAL A 104 -8.34 8.26 0.24
CA VAL A 104 -9.04 7.47 -0.78
C VAL A 104 -9.72 8.36 -1.81
N LEU A 105 -10.57 9.29 -1.36
CA LEU A 105 -11.34 10.15 -2.27
C LEU A 105 -10.45 11.13 -3.04
N PRO A 106 -9.50 11.86 -2.41
CA PRO A 106 -8.65 12.81 -3.12
C PRO A 106 -7.73 12.14 -4.15
N LEU A 107 -7.26 10.91 -3.87
CA LEU A 107 -6.41 10.13 -4.76
C LEU A 107 -7.21 9.29 -5.76
N LYS A 108 -8.54 9.43 -5.78
CA LYS A 108 -9.47 8.77 -6.70
C LYS A 108 -9.35 7.25 -6.67
N ALA A 109 -9.03 6.69 -5.51
CA ALA A 109 -8.89 5.26 -5.34
C ALA A 109 -10.25 4.56 -5.43
N LYS A 110 -10.25 3.39 -6.06
CA LYS A 110 -11.44 2.58 -6.28
C LYS A 110 -11.61 1.50 -5.21
N TYR A 111 -10.49 1.05 -4.64
CA TYR A 111 -10.47 -0.05 -3.68
C TYR A 111 -9.96 0.42 -2.32
N PHE A 112 -10.70 0.06 -1.27
CA PHE A 112 -10.31 0.27 0.12
C PHE A 112 -10.08 -1.09 0.78
N TRP A 113 -8.85 -1.33 1.21
CA TRP A 113 -8.39 -2.64 1.66
C TRP A 113 -7.94 -2.58 3.12
N LEU A 114 -8.66 -3.26 4.01
CA LEU A 114 -8.22 -3.44 5.39
C LEU A 114 -7.26 -4.63 5.48
N GLN A 115 -6.06 -4.36 5.97
CA GLN A 115 -5.11 -5.43 6.20
C GLN A 115 -5.56 -6.28 7.39
N PRO A 116 -5.51 -7.63 7.30
CA PRO A 116 -5.67 -8.49 8.47
C PRO A 116 -4.74 -8.10 9.63
N PRO A 117 -5.18 -8.28 10.89
CA PRO A 117 -6.44 -8.90 11.30
C PRO A 117 -7.65 -7.95 11.31
N ILE A 118 -7.50 -6.71 10.82
CA ILE A 118 -8.54 -5.68 10.88
C ILE A 118 -9.75 -6.10 10.04
N ARG A 119 -10.94 -5.99 10.64
CA ARG A 119 -12.23 -6.18 9.99
C ARG A 119 -13.22 -5.17 10.55
N SER A 120 -14.12 -4.67 9.73
CA SER A 120 -15.14 -3.72 10.20
C SER A 120 -16.34 -3.64 9.27
N SER A 121 -17.51 -4.00 9.81
CA SER A 121 -18.80 -3.83 9.14
C SER A 121 -19.18 -2.36 8.96
N ASN A 122 -18.80 -1.48 9.89
CA ASN A 122 -19.07 -0.05 9.76
C ASN A 122 -18.24 0.56 8.64
N THR A 123 -16.97 0.14 8.53
CA THR A 123 -16.06 0.58 7.47
C THR A 123 -16.54 0.11 6.11
N LYS A 124 -17.05 -1.13 6.02
CA LYS A 124 -17.71 -1.61 4.81
C LYS A 124 -18.90 -0.72 4.42
N SER A 125 -19.78 -0.43 5.38
CA SER A 125 -20.95 0.42 5.14
C SER A 125 -20.55 1.84 4.72
N LEU A 126 -19.48 2.38 5.30
CA LEU A 126 -18.91 3.67 4.92
C LEU A 126 -18.32 3.64 3.51
N ALA A 127 -17.55 2.60 3.16
CA ALA A 127 -16.99 2.41 1.83
C ALA A 127 -18.10 2.34 0.77
N ASP A 128 -19.18 1.60 1.04
CA ASP A 128 -20.35 1.48 0.15
C ASP A 128 -21.02 2.84 -0.12
N ARG A 129 -21.16 3.71 0.90
CA ARG A 129 -21.70 5.08 0.73
C ARG A 129 -20.87 5.94 -0.21
N HIS A 130 -19.58 5.66 -0.34
CA HIS A 130 -18.67 6.37 -1.25
C HIS A 130 -18.45 5.63 -2.58
N GLY A 131 -19.17 4.53 -2.83
CA GLY A 131 -19.01 3.72 -4.04
C GLY A 131 -17.68 2.99 -4.15
N LEU A 132 -16.99 2.78 -3.01
CA LEU A 132 -15.71 2.10 -2.95
C LEU A 132 -15.90 0.59 -2.92
N ILE A 133 -15.01 -0.15 -3.56
CA ILE A 133 -14.97 -1.60 -3.41
C ILE A 133 -14.15 -1.94 -2.17
N PHE A 134 -14.84 -2.48 -1.16
CA PHE A 134 -14.25 -2.85 0.12
C PHE A 134 -13.68 -4.27 0.13
N ILE A 135 -12.48 -4.42 0.71
CA ILE A 135 -11.75 -5.69 0.80
C ILE A 135 -11.21 -5.82 2.23
N GLU A 136 -11.36 -7.00 2.84
CA GLU A 136 -10.82 -7.31 4.17
C GLU A 136 -10.49 -8.80 4.29
N GLY A 137 -9.76 -9.17 5.33
CA GLY A 137 -9.54 -10.58 5.70
C GLY A 137 -8.53 -11.33 4.85
N VAL A 138 -7.84 -10.66 3.92
CA VAL A 138 -6.77 -11.20 3.09
C VAL A 138 -5.55 -10.29 3.09
N ASP A 139 -4.36 -10.87 3.20
CA ASP A 139 -3.10 -10.14 3.20
C ASP A 139 -2.69 -9.79 1.75
N ILE A 140 -2.54 -8.49 1.48
CA ILE A 140 -2.21 -8.01 0.12
C ILE A 140 -0.82 -8.47 -0.36
N ALA A 141 0.15 -8.59 0.55
CA ALA A 141 1.51 -9.02 0.22
C ALA A 141 1.58 -10.53 -0.07
N GLU A 142 0.80 -11.35 0.65
CA GLU A 142 0.66 -12.78 0.36
C GLU A 142 0.07 -13.00 -1.03
N ILE A 143 -0.99 -12.25 -1.37
CA ILE A 143 -1.59 -12.33 -2.70
C ILE A 143 -0.58 -11.90 -3.76
N ALA A 144 0.09 -10.75 -3.58
CA ALA A 144 1.07 -10.25 -4.54
C ALA A 144 2.21 -11.23 -4.80
N THR A 145 2.71 -11.92 -3.76
CA THR A 145 3.77 -12.93 -3.89
C THR A 145 3.30 -14.15 -4.69
N GLY A 146 2.02 -14.51 -4.59
CA GLY A 146 1.42 -15.61 -5.34
C GLY A 146 0.98 -15.25 -6.77
N LEU A 147 1.11 -13.99 -7.18
CA LEU A 147 0.83 -13.57 -8.55
C LEU A 147 2.11 -13.71 -9.39
N SER A 148 2.14 -14.69 -10.29
CA SER A 148 3.05 -14.64 -11.45
C SER A 148 2.53 -13.55 -12.39
N LEU A 149 3.05 -12.34 -12.25
CA LEU A 149 2.80 -11.21 -13.15
C LEU A 149 3.90 -11.09 -14.20
#